data_AF-A0A8C0WQS3-F1
#
_entry.id   AF-A0A8C0WQS3-F1
#
_cell.length_a   1.000
_cell.length_b   1.000
_cell.length_c   1.000
_cell.angle_alpha   90.00
_cell.angle_beta   90.00
_cell.angle_gamma   90.00
#
_symmetry.space_group_name_H-M   'P 1'
#
loop_
_entity.id
_entity.type
_entity.pdbx_description
1 polymer ?
#
loop_
_entity_poly.entity_id
_entity_poly.type
_entity_poly.pdbx_seq_one_letter_code
_entity_poly.pdbx_strand_id
1 'polypeptide(L)'
;EAEEEDHEFEAKLGICRSSWRVFSSIKQKMEHAKKKQKMSKVLCLKMKIGCFLYLAEIAAGNDEKGIVDQSQQAYQEVFYISNKEMS
;
A
#
# COMPACT_ATOMS: atom_id res chain seq x y z
N GLU A 1 -40.61 -25.61 25.44
CA GLU A 1 -40.67 -24.15 25.32
C GLU A 1 -39.41 -23.48 25.86
N ALA A 2 -39.07 -23.54 27.16
CA ALA A 2 -37.89 -22.83 27.69
C ALA A 2 -36.52 -23.27 27.11
N GLU A 3 -36.31 -24.57 26.84
CA GLU A 3 -35.05 -25.07 26.26
C GLU A 3 -34.89 -24.76 24.75
N GLU A 4 -35.98 -24.39 24.08
CA GLU A 4 -36.00 -24.12 22.63
C GLU A 4 -35.60 -22.65 22.34
N GLU A 5 -35.98 -21.73 23.23
CA GLU A 5 -35.60 -20.31 23.14
C GLU A 5 -34.10 -20.07 23.40
N ASP A 6 -33.48 -20.83 24.31
CA ASP A 6 -32.04 -20.78 24.57
C ASP A 6 -31.22 -21.26 23.36
N HIS A 7 -31.71 -22.27 22.65
CA HIS A 7 -31.06 -22.80 21.46
C HIS A 7 -31.15 -21.82 20.28
N GLU A 8 -32.24 -21.06 20.18
CA GLU A 8 -32.40 -19.97 19.21
C GLU A 8 -31.48 -18.78 19.53
N PHE A 9 -31.31 -18.45 20.81
CA PHE A 9 -30.42 -17.37 21.25
C PHE A 9 -28.95 -17.66 20.93
N GLU A 10 -28.45 -18.86 21.25
CA GLU A 10 -27.09 -19.26 20.89
C GLU A 10 -26.91 -19.38 19.37
N ALA A 11 -27.94 -19.77 18.62
CA ALA A 11 -27.90 -19.74 17.15
C ALA A 11 -27.72 -18.30 16.61
N LYS A 12 -28.46 -17.32 17.14
CA LYS A 12 -28.31 -15.90 16.78
C LYS A 12 -26.91 -15.37 17.14
N LEU A 13 -26.41 -15.69 18.33
CA LEU A 13 -25.04 -15.35 18.72
C LEU A 13 -24.00 -16.02 17.83
N GLY A 14 -24.24 -17.27 17.43
CA GLY A 14 -23.44 -18.01 16.45
C GLY A 14 -23.34 -17.29 15.11
N ILE A 15 -24.47 -16.80 14.58
CA ILE A 15 -24.56 -16.03 13.33
C ILE A 15 -23.81 -14.69 13.46
N CYS A 16 -23.96 -13.99 14.57
CA CYS A 16 -23.24 -12.74 14.81
C CYS A 16 -21.71 -12.96 14.92
N ARG A 17 -21.28 -14.00 15.64
CA ARG A 17 -19.86 -14.35 15.80
C ARG A 17 -19.25 -14.81 14.47
N SER A 18 -19.99 -15.57 13.65
CA SER A 18 -19.53 -15.99 12.32
C SER A 18 -19.45 -14.81 11.35
N SER A 19 -20.47 -13.94 11.34
CA SER A 19 -20.46 -12.70 10.56
C SER A 19 -19.30 -11.77 10.94
N TRP A 20 -19.02 -11.60 12.23
CA TRP A 20 -17.89 -10.80 12.70
C TRP A 20 -16.54 -11.36 12.25
N ARG A 21 -16.37 -12.69 12.27
CA ARG A 21 -15.13 -13.34 11.78
C ARG A 21 -14.92 -13.09 10.29
N VAL A 22 -15.99 -13.17 9.50
CA VAL A 22 -15.94 -12.86 8.06
C VAL A 22 -15.60 -11.39 7.83
N PHE A 23 -16.28 -10.46 8.51
CA PHE A 23 -16.01 -9.03 8.40
C PHE A 23 -14.58 -8.66 8.79
N SER A 24 -14.09 -9.21 9.91
CA SER A 24 -12.71 -9.03 10.38
C SER A 24 -11.70 -9.53 9.35
N SER A 25 -11.94 -10.71 8.78
CA SER A 25 -11.08 -11.30 7.74
C SER A 25 -11.05 -10.45 6.46
N ILE A 26 -12.20 -9.92 6.04
CA ILE A 26 -12.30 -9.03 4.88
C ILE A 26 -11.54 -7.73 5.14
N LYS A 27 -11.73 -7.12 6.32
CA LYS A 27 -11.01 -5.91 6.73
C LYS A 27 -9.50 -6.13 6.69
N GLN A 28 -9.00 -7.24 7.24
CA GLN A 28 -7.58 -7.58 7.23
C GLN A 28 -7.04 -7.76 5.81
N LYS A 29 -7.76 -8.47 4.94
CA LYS A 29 -7.37 -8.64 3.53
C LYS A 29 -7.33 -7.32 2.78
N MET A 30 -8.29 -6.43 3.00
CA MET A 30 -8.31 -5.09 2.40
C MET A 30 -7.13 -4.24 2.84
N GLU A 31 -6.81 -4.21 4.13
CA GLU A 31 -5.65 -3.47 4.64
C GLU A 31 -4.33 -3.98 4.06
N HIS A 32 -4.19 -5.30 3.93
CA HIS A 32 -3.04 -5.90 3.27
C HIS A 32 -2.95 -5.52 1.78
N ALA A 33 -4.08 -5.53 1.07
CA ALA A 33 -4.15 -5.12 -0.34
C ALA A 33 -3.78 -3.63 -0.53
N LYS A 34 -4.30 -2.75 0.33
CA LYS A 34 -3.94 -1.32 0.33
C LYS A 34 -2.44 -1.13 0.55
N LYS A 35 -1.84 -1.80 1.53
CA LYS A 35 -0.39 -1.76 1.77
C LYS A 35 0.40 -2.25 0.56
N LYS A 36 -0.02 -3.35 -0.07
CA LYS A 36 0.62 -3.88 -1.29
C LYS A 36 0.56 -2.88 -2.45
N GLN A 37 -0.59 -2.22 -2.66
CA GLN A 37 -0.75 -1.19 -3.68
C GLN A 37 0.18 0.01 -3.44
N LYS A 38 0.24 0.49 -2.19
CA LYS A 38 1.15 1.58 -1.78
C LYS A 38 2.62 1.21 -2.02
N MET A 39 3.04 0.03 -1.60
CA MET A 39 4.40 -0.48 -1.83
C MET A 39 4.74 -0.60 -3.32
N SER A 40 3.79 -1.03 -4.16
CA SER A 40 4.01 -1.16 -5.60
C SER A 40 4.28 0.19 -6.28
N LYS A 41 3.59 1.27 -5.87
CA LYS A 41 3.85 2.63 -6.37
C LYS A 41 5.25 3.10 -6.00
N VAL A 42 5.64 2.94 -4.73
CA VAL A 42 6.98 3.31 -4.24
C VAL A 42 8.07 2.54 -4.99
N LEU A 43 7.88 1.24 -5.24
CA LEU A 43 8.82 0.43 -5.99
C LEU A 43 8.97 0.88 -7.45
N CYS A 44 7.86 1.18 -8.13
CA CYS A 44 7.87 1.69 -9.50
C CYS A 44 8.65 3.02 -9.61
N LEU A 45 8.39 3.94 -8.70
CA LEU A 45 9.10 5.22 -8.69
C LEU A 45 10.58 5.06 -8.33
N LYS A 46 10.93 4.16 -7.41
CA LYS A 46 12.32 3.82 -7.10
C LYS A 46 13.06 3.28 -8.33
N MET A 47 12.39 2.47 -9.15
CA MET A 47 12.94 2.00 -10.43
C MET A 47 13.15 3.15 -11.41
N LYS A 48 12.19 4.07 -11.51
CA LYS A 48 12.30 5.28 -12.34
C LYS A 48 13.49 6.16 -11.94
N ILE A 49 13.75 6.33 -10.64
CA ILE A 49 14.95 7.04 -10.13
C ILE A 49 16.23 6.33 -10.59
N GLY A 50 16.30 5.00 -10.49
CA GLY A 50 17.45 4.24 -10.96
C GLY A 50 17.74 4.46 -12.45
N CYS A 51 16.71 4.53 -13.28
CA CYS A 51 16.85 4.87 -14.70
C CYS A 51 17.41 6.29 -14.91
N PHE A 52 16.95 7.29 -14.16
CA PHE A 52 17.45 8.65 -14.28
C PHE A 52 18.89 8.81 -13.78
N LEU A 53 19.27 8.13 -12.70
CA LEU A 53 20.66 8.14 -12.21
C LEU A 53 21.61 7.47 -13.20
N TYR A 54 21.19 6.34 -13.79
CA TYR A 54 21.93 5.69 -14.87
C TYR A 54 22.09 6.61 -16.09
N LEU A 55 21.04 7.35 -16.46
CA LEU A 55 21.11 8.35 -17.53
C LEU A 55 22.02 9.53 -17.17
N ALA A 56 22.02 9.99 -15.92
CA ALA A 56 22.91 11.06 -15.46
C ALA A 56 24.38 10.63 -15.49
N GLU A 57 24.67 9.39 -15.09
CA GLU A 57 26.01 8.81 -15.10
C GLU A 57 26.58 8.67 -16.54
N ILE A 58 25.71 8.43 -17.52
CA ILE A 58 26.08 8.28 -18.94
C ILE A 58 26.11 9.63 -19.67
N ALA A 59 25.35 10.62 -19.19
CA ALA A 59 25.27 11.92 -19.84
C ALA A 59 26.54 12.76 -19.60
N ALA A 60 27.42 12.80 -20.60
CA ALA A 60 28.54 13.75 -20.65
C ALA A 60 28.17 14.97 -21.53
N GLY A 61 28.16 16.18 -20.96
CA GLY A 61 27.95 17.45 -21.69
C GLY A 61 26.83 18.34 -21.13
N ASN A 62 26.35 19.30 -21.95
CA ASN A 62 25.38 20.33 -21.53
C ASN A 62 24.01 19.80 -21.03
N ASP A 63 23.67 18.53 -21.27
CA ASP A 63 22.43 17.89 -20.81
C ASP A 63 22.51 17.31 -19.39
N GLU A 64 23.71 17.24 -18.79
CA GLU A 64 23.95 16.69 -17.45
C GLU A 64 23.10 17.39 -16.38
N LYS A 65 23.02 18.71 -16.44
CA LYS A 65 22.33 19.52 -15.43
C LYS A 65 20.81 19.26 -15.40
N GLY A 66 20.18 19.10 -16.55
CA GLY A 66 18.75 18.84 -16.65
C GLY A 66 18.36 17.45 -16.16
N ILE A 67 19.21 16.45 -16.42
CA ILE A 67 18.99 15.07 -15.96
C ILE A 67 19.21 14.97 -14.45
N VAL A 68 20.24 15.66 -13.91
CA VAL A 68 20.49 15.73 -12.46
C VAL A 68 19.30 16.37 -11.74
N ASP A 69 18.79 17.51 -12.21
CA ASP A 69 17.63 18.18 -11.60
C ASP A 69 16.36 17.30 -11.62
N GLN A 70 16.09 16.65 -12.76
CA GLN A 70 14.97 15.69 -12.86
C GLN A 70 15.13 14.49 -11.93
N SER A 71 16.35 13.98 -11.78
CA SER A 71 16.65 12.86 -10.89
C SER A 71 16.42 13.24 -9.41
N GLN A 72 16.84 14.45 -9.03
CA GLN A 72 16.67 14.98 -7.68
C GLN A 72 15.21 15.26 -7.35
N GLN A 73 14.44 15.82 -8.29
CA GLN A 73 13.00 16.02 -8.11
C GLN A 73 12.28 14.67 -7.95
N ALA A 74 12.60 13.68 -8.78
CA ALA A 74 12.01 12.34 -8.66
C ALA A 74 12.33 11.69 -7.31
N TYR A 75 13.53 11.89 -6.77
CA TYR A 75 13.90 11.44 -5.43
C TYR A 75 13.05 12.09 -4.33
N GLN A 76 12.85 13.41 -4.39
CA GLN A 76 12.03 14.13 -3.42
C GLN A 76 10.55 13.73 -3.48
N GLU A 77 10.00 13.52 -4.68
CA GLU A 77 8.63 13.03 -4.86
C GLU A 77 8.45 11.64 -4.24
N VAL A 78 9.40 10.73 -4.44
CA VAL A 78 9.36 9.40 -3.82
C VAL A 78 9.44 9.47 -2.31
N PHE A 79 10.33 10.31 -1.78
CA PHE A 79 10.45 10.49 -0.34
C PHE A 79 9.14 11.02 0.27
N TYR A 80 8.54 12.03 -0.35
CA TYR A 80 7.27 12.60 0.09
C TYR A 80 6.12 11.59 0.01
N ILE A 81 6.00 10.86 -1.10
CA ILE A 81 4.96 9.84 -1.29
C ILE A 81 5.15 8.68 -0.31
N SER A 82 6.38 8.23 -0.06
CA SER A 82 6.67 7.21 0.95
C SER A 82 6.21 7.66 2.34
N ASN A 83 6.58 8.87 2.78
CA ASN A 83 6.17 9.35 4.10
C ASN A 83 4.65 9.54 4.20
N LYS A 84 3.99 9.97 3.13
CA LYS A 84 2.54 10.19 3.11
C LYS A 84 1.73 8.90 3.02
N GLU A 85 2.16 7.91 2.22
CA GLU A 85 1.43 6.66 2.05
C GLU A 85 1.84 5.57 3.07
N MET A 86 3.03 5.64 3.68
CA MET A 86 3.47 4.70 4.73
C MET A 86 3.13 5.15 6.16
N SER A 87 2.79 6.43 6.37
CA SER A 87 2.13 6.92 7.59
C SER A 87 0.65 6.59 7.62
#